data_AF-A0A7R9TVS4-F1
#
_entry.id   AF-A0A7R9TVS4-F1
#
_cell.length_a   1.000
_cell.length_b   1.000
_cell.length_c   1.000
_cell.angle_alpha   90.00
_cell.angle_beta   90.00
_cell.angle_gamma   90.00
#
_symmetry.space_group_name_H-M   'P 1'
#
loop_
_entity.id
_entity.type
_entity.pdbx_description
1 polymer ?
#
loop_
_entity_poly.entity_id
_entity_poly.type
_entity_poly.pdbx_seq_one_letter_code
_entity_poly.pdbx_strand_id
1 'polypeptide(L)'
;MPGEQCYLYRDLNRGKYGGDVFCLQEALKKEGHFDGAPSAFYGEKTEVAVASWQRSMGLTPAKGFMGRLSRTTFAKKHKLPTPDEITAEDVAVRADGARKTCMDACAQFGDEKFCHTRCVRREELKVHACKEACQIAFAEACDKQYPGPSKSAEYQDCLKHTKPSCRKLCGKYD
;
A
#
# COMPACT_ATOMS: atom_id res chain seq x y z
N MET A 1 -8.41 -14.85 -6.08
CA MET A 1 -7.28 -14.80 -5.12
C MET A 1 -7.33 -13.48 -4.34
N PRO A 2 -7.47 -13.47 -3.01
CA PRO A 2 -7.48 -12.24 -2.21
C PRO A 2 -6.09 -12.00 -1.61
N GLY A 3 -5.41 -10.92 -2.03
CA GLY A 3 -4.10 -10.49 -1.49
C GLY A 3 -3.12 -9.91 -2.50
N GLU A 4 -3.50 -9.73 -3.76
CA GLU A 4 -2.51 -9.59 -4.82
C GLU A 4 -2.18 -8.15 -5.19
N GLN A 5 -1.87 -7.27 -4.20
CA GLN A 5 -1.05 -6.05 -4.33
C GLN A 5 -1.27 -5.07 -3.16
N CYS A 6 -0.62 -5.33 -2.01
CA CYS A 6 -0.54 -4.38 -0.88
C CYS A 6 0.74 -3.55 -1.00
N TYR A 7 0.64 -2.33 -1.52
CA TYR A 7 1.77 -1.41 -1.62
C TYR A 7 1.96 -0.66 -0.31
N LEU A 8 3.07 -0.91 0.36
CA LEU A 8 3.48 -0.12 1.52
C LEU A 8 4.32 1.04 1.01
N TYR A 9 3.69 2.19 0.76
CA TYR A 9 4.31 3.37 0.15
C TYR A 9 4.91 4.35 1.18
N ARG A 10 4.49 4.27 2.45
CA ARG A 10 5.04 5.03 3.57
C ARG A 10 5.42 4.11 4.73
N ASP A 11 6.20 4.64 5.67
CA ASP A 11 6.58 3.90 6.86
C ASP A 11 5.39 3.81 7.83
N LEU A 12 5.15 2.60 8.35
CA LEU A 12 4.05 2.33 9.27
C LEU A 12 4.57 2.05 10.69
N ASN A 13 3.96 2.72 11.65
CA ASN A 13 4.24 2.59 13.08
C ASN A 13 2.97 2.81 13.89
N ARG A 14 3.07 2.59 15.21
CA ARG A 14 1.96 2.79 16.15
C ARG A 14 1.33 4.19 15.98
N GLY A 15 0.01 4.21 15.82
CA GLY A 15 -0.77 5.44 15.62
C GLY A 15 -1.05 5.78 14.16
N LYS A 16 -0.45 5.09 13.18
CA LYS A 16 -0.81 5.27 11.77
C LYS A 16 -2.19 4.70 11.47
N TYR A 17 -2.88 5.35 10.56
CA TYR A 17 -4.20 4.97 10.08
C TYR A 17 -4.26 5.11 8.56
N GLY A 18 -4.89 4.16 7.89
CA GLY A 18 -5.14 4.22 6.45
C GLY A 18 -5.21 2.85 5.77
N GLY A 19 -5.44 2.88 4.46
CA GLY A 19 -5.66 1.68 3.66
C GLY A 19 -4.41 0.80 3.53
N ASP A 20 -3.23 1.39 3.65
CA ASP A 20 -1.96 0.66 3.69
C ASP A 20 -1.82 -0.18 4.97
N VAL A 21 -2.25 0.35 6.11
CA VAL A 21 -2.32 -0.40 7.38
C VAL A 21 -3.34 -1.53 7.30
N PHE A 22 -4.51 -1.25 6.70
CA PHE A 22 -5.54 -2.27 6.49
C PHE A 22 -4.99 -3.44 5.65
N CYS A 23 -4.34 -3.11 4.52
CA CYS A 23 -3.75 -4.09 3.63
C CYS A 23 -2.67 -4.92 4.33
N LEU A 24 -1.81 -4.27 5.13
CA LEU A 24 -0.81 -4.94 5.94
C LEU A 24 -1.46 -5.91 6.94
N GLN A 25 -2.50 -5.49 7.65
CA GLN A 25 -3.20 -6.35 8.60
C GLN A 25 -3.87 -7.56 7.92
N GLU A 26 -4.48 -7.38 6.74
CA GLU A 26 -5.02 -8.50 5.95
C GLU A 26 -3.91 -9.49 5.56
N ALA A 27 -2.76 -8.98 5.11
CA ALA A 27 -1.63 -9.81 4.72
C ALA A 27 -1.06 -10.60 5.91
N LEU A 28 -0.80 -9.93 7.04
CA LEU A 28 -0.32 -10.57 8.27
C LEU A 28 -1.30 -11.61 8.79
N LYS A 29 -2.61 -11.36 8.68
CA LYS A 29 -3.64 -12.32 9.07
C LYS A 29 -3.59 -13.58 8.23
N LYS A 30 -3.46 -13.42 6.92
CA LYS A 30 -3.34 -14.54 5.98
C LYS A 30 -2.08 -15.37 6.21
N GLU A 31 -1.02 -14.73 6.70
CA GLU A 31 0.23 -15.39 7.09
C GLU A 31 0.21 -15.99 8.50
N GLY A 32 -0.87 -15.81 9.26
CA GLY A 32 -0.99 -16.34 10.63
C GLY A 32 -0.23 -15.52 11.68
N HIS A 33 0.14 -14.27 11.38
CA HIS A 33 0.80 -13.37 12.32
C HIS A 33 -0.16 -12.38 13.00
N PHE A 34 -1.39 -12.22 12.49
CA PHE A 34 -2.38 -11.28 13.03
C PHE A 34 -3.73 -11.96 13.28
N ASP A 35 -4.10 -12.07 14.55
CA ASP A 35 -5.35 -12.73 14.97
C ASP A 35 -6.55 -11.77 15.06
N GLY A 36 -6.31 -10.47 14.86
CA GLY A 36 -7.33 -9.42 14.96
C GLY A 36 -8.22 -9.29 13.73
N ALA A 37 -9.24 -8.44 13.85
CA ALA A 37 -9.93 -7.87 12.70
C ALA A 37 -9.10 -6.69 12.15
N PRO A 38 -8.80 -6.63 10.85
CA PRO A 38 -8.10 -5.50 10.25
C PRO A 38 -8.89 -4.20 10.44
N SER A 39 -8.39 -3.29 11.27
CA SER A 39 -9.07 -2.06 11.64
C SER A 39 -8.64 -0.84 10.82
N ALA A 40 -7.67 -1.01 9.91
CA ALA A 40 -6.95 0.09 9.26
C ALA A 40 -6.15 0.99 10.22
N PHE A 41 -6.09 0.64 11.51
CA PHE A 41 -5.37 1.37 12.54
C PHE A 41 -4.21 0.55 13.09
N TYR A 42 -3.03 1.17 13.09
CA TYR A 42 -1.80 0.55 13.55
C TYR A 42 -1.71 0.68 15.07
N GLY A 43 -2.40 -0.23 15.76
CA GLY A 43 -2.34 -0.35 17.22
C GLY A 43 -1.26 -1.33 17.68
N GLU A 44 -1.24 -1.59 18.99
CA GLU A 44 -0.33 -2.55 19.62
C GLU A 44 -0.43 -3.95 19.02
N LYS A 45 -1.64 -4.44 18.73
CA LYS A 45 -1.82 -5.76 18.11
C LYS A 45 -1.13 -5.86 16.74
N THR A 46 -1.15 -4.77 15.97
CA THR A 46 -0.50 -4.73 14.66
C THR A 46 1.01 -4.64 14.80
N GLU A 47 1.51 -3.88 15.77
CA GLU A 47 2.94 -3.82 16.08
C GLU A 47 3.50 -5.18 16.48
N VAL A 48 2.79 -5.91 17.36
CA VAL A 48 3.16 -7.27 17.78
C VAL A 48 3.14 -8.24 16.59
N ALA A 49 2.10 -8.16 15.74
CA ALA A 49 2.01 -8.98 14.53
C ALA A 49 3.15 -8.69 13.54
N VAL A 50 3.50 -7.42 13.32
CA VAL A 50 4.64 -7.04 12.48
C VAL A 50 5.94 -7.50 13.10
N ALA A 51 6.13 -7.36 14.42
CA ALA A 51 7.32 -7.86 15.09
C ALA A 51 7.44 -9.38 14.91
N SER A 52 6.34 -10.13 15.02
CA SER A 52 6.34 -11.58 14.76
C SER A 52 6.70 -11.90 13.31
N TRP A 53 6.14 -11.17 12.35
CA TRP A 53 6.45 -11.32 10.93
C TRP A 53 7.91 -10.95 10.63
N GLN A 54 8.43 -9.87 11.22
CA GLN A 54 9.84 -9.48 11.09
C GLN A 54 10.77 -10.60 11.56
N ARG A 55 10.44 -11.26 12.69
CA ARG A 55 11.20 -12.42 13.19
C ARG A 55 11.13 -13.60 12.22
N SER A 56 9.95 -13.90 11.65
CA SER A 56 9.82 -14.99 10.66
C SER A 56 10.58 -14.72 9.37
N MET A 57 10.79 -13.44 9.03
CA MET A 57 11.62 -12.99 7.92
C MET A 57 13.11 -12.84 8.24
N GLY A 58 13.56 -13.10 9.48
CA GLY A 58 14.94 -12.89 9.89
C GLY A 58 15.38 -11.42 9.97
N LEU A 59 14.43 -10.49 10.09
CA LEU A 59 14.70 -9.05 10.19
C LEU A 59 15.02 -8.66 11.64
N THR A 60 16.13 -7.94 11.82
CA THR A 60 16.54 -7.40 13.12
C THR A 60 16.80 -5.88 13.01
N PRO A 61 16.35 -5.08 13.99
CA PRO A 61 15.56 -5.47 15.16
C PRO A 61 14.06 -5.59 14.83
N ALA A 62 13.43 -6.69 15.27
CA ALA A 62 12.01 -6.93 15.09
C ALA A 62 11.15 -6.16 16.11
N LYS A 63 11.10 -4.83 15.96
CA LYS A 63 10.40 -3.90 16.87
C LYS A 63 8.96 -3.61 16.45
N GLY A 64 8.46 -4.22 15.38
CA GLY A 64 7.14 -3.87 14.86
C GLY A 64 7.12 -2.56 14.07
N PHE A 65 8.28 -2.07 13.61
CA PHE A 65 8.35 -0.87 12.77
C PHE A 65 8.46 -1.25 11.29
N MET A 66 7.47 -0.91 10.48
CA MET A 66 7.50 -1.14 9.02
C MET A 66 8.21 0.01 8.30
N GLY A 67 9.51 0.14 8.53
CA GLY A 67 10.37 1.04 7.76
C GLY A 67 10.79 0.45 6.41
N ARG A 68 11.65 1.17 5.68
CA ARG A 68 12.18 0.79 4.36
C ARG A 68 12.58 -0.69 4.25
N LEU A 69 13.44 -1.19 5.14
CA LEU A 69 13.92 -2.57 5.09
C LEU A 69 12.76 -3.58 5.16
N SER A 70 11.83 -3.38 6.10
CA SER A 70 10.67 -4.25 6.25
C SER A 70 9.74 -4.18 5.04
N ARG A 71 9.49 -2.98 4.52
CA ARG A 71 8.68 -2.78 3.32
C ARG A 71 9.29 -3.45 2.08
N THR A 72 10.60 -3.36 1.92
CA THR A 72 11.34 -4.02 0.83
C THR A 72 11.24 -5.53 0.94
N THR A 73 11.43 -6.10 2.13
CA THR A 73 11.29 -7.55 2.35
C THR A 73 9.86 -8.03 2.13
N PHE A 74 8.88 -7.26 2.59
CA PHE A 74 7.45 -7.54 2.34
C PHE A 74 7.16 -7.54 0.83
N ALA A 75 7.58 -6.50 0.11
CA ALA A 75 7.40 -6.41 -1.32
C ALA A 75 8.01 -7.62 -2.05
N LYS A 76 9.26 -7.97 -1.76
CA LYS A 76 9.94 -9.14 -2.33
C LYS A 76 9.19 -10.44 -2.07
N LYS A 77 8.73 -10.67 -0.83
CA LYS A 77 7.97 -11.88 -0.47
C LYS A 77 6.67 -11.99 -1.27
N HIS A 78 5.99 -10.86 -1.50
CA HIS A 78 4.73 -10.80 -2.24
C HIS A 78 4.92 -10.60 -3.75
N LYS A 79 6.14 -10.70 -4.28
CA LYS A 79 6.46 -10.46 -5.70
C LYS A 79 6.00 -9.08 -6.19
N LEU A 80 6.07 -8.09 -5.31
CA LEU A 80 5.81 -6.69 -5.60
C LEU A 80 7.14 -5.97 -5.85
N PRO A 81 7.14 -4.93 -6.70
CA PRO A 81 8.30 -4.07 -6.82
C PRO A 81 8.60 -3.40 -5.50
N THR A 82 9.89 -3.31 -5.20
CA THR A 82 10.37 -2.72 -3.96
C THR A 82 10.15 -1.20 -3.97
N PRO A 83 10.04 -0.56 -2.79
CA PRO A 83 9.97 0.89 -2.72
C PRO A 83 11.12 1.56 -3.48
N ASP A 84 12.31 0.99 -3.49
CA ASP A 84 13.44 1.54 -4.26
C ASP A 84 13.20 1.47 -5.77
N GLU A 85 12.60 0.40 -6.29
CA GLU A 85 12.28 0.28 -7.72
C GLU A 85 11.21 1.28 -8.18
N ILE A 86 10.28 1.64 -7.30
CA ILE A 86 9.20 2.59 -7.62
C ILE A 86 9.57 4.04 -7.27
N THR A 87 10.30 4.28 -6.16
CA THR A 87 10.66 5.63 -5.67
C THR A 87 12.03 6.14 -6.10
N ALA A 88 12.98 5.29 -6.54
CA ALA A 88 14.22 5.77 -7.15
C ALA A 88 13.98 6.56 -8.45
N GLU A 89 12.74 6.57 -8.94
CA GLU A 89 12.30 7.32 -10.11
C GLU A 89 11.70 8.70 -9.75
N ASP A 90 11.37 8.98 -8.48
CA ASP A 90 10.88 10.30 -8.02
C ASP A 90 11.99 11.19 -7.40
N VAL A 91 13.05 10.61 -6.83
CA VAL A 91 14.13 11.39 -6.15
C VAL A 91 15.25 11.84 -7.11
N ALA A 92 15.32 11.27 -8.31
CA ALA A 92 16.31 11.69 -9.31
C ALA A 92 15.62 12.19 -10.58
N VAL A 93 15.65 13.51 -10.77
CA VAL A 93 15.98 14.06 -12.09
C VAL A 93 17.37 13.50 -12.41
N ARG A 94 17.44 12.34 -13.06
CA ARG A 94 18.70 11.92 -13.67
C ARG A 94 18.82 12.73 -14.96
N ALA A 95 20.02 13.24 -15.21
CA ALA A 95 20.38 14.01 -16.39
C ALA A 95 20.40 13.17 -17.70
N ASP A 96 19.73 12.01 -17.72
CA ASP A 96 19.85 10.99 -18.76
C ASP A 96 18.82 11.11 -19.89
N GLY A 97 17.89 12.08 -19.83
CA GLY A 97 16.91 12.30 -20.89
C GLY A 97 15.91 11.16 -21.10
N ALA A 98 15.92 10.12 -20.25
CA ALA A 98 15.01 8.99 -20.34
C ALA A 98 13.58 9.41 -19.97
N ARG A 99 12.64 9.27 -20.92
CA ARG A 99 11.24 9.67 -20.77
C ARG A 99 10.55 8.78 -19.74
N LYS A 100 10.17 9.35 -18.59
CA LYS A 100 9.35 8.67 -17.58
C LYS A 100 7.91 8.56 -18.11
N THR A 101 7.28 7.41 -17.90
CA THR A 101 5.84 7.24 -18.12
C THR A 101 5.12 7.46 -16.81
N CYS A 102 4.32 8.51 -16.74
CA CYS A 102 3.47 8.78 -15.59
C CYS A 102 2.10 8.15 -15.78
N MET A 103 1.62 7.49 -14.73
CA MET A 103 0.27 6.92 -14.67
C MET A 103 -0.49 7.66 -13.60
N ASP A 104 -1.57 8.31 -14.02
CA ASP A 104 -2.53 8.93 -13.13
C ASP A 104 -3.60 7.91 -12.78
N ALA A 105 -3.73 7.65 -11.48
CA ALA A 105 -4.81 6.85 -10.95
C ALA A 105 -5.71 7.74 -10.11
N CYS A 106 -6.99 7.77 -10.48
CA CYS A 106 -7.98 8.58 -9.79
C CYS A 106 -9.09 7.70 -9.24
N ALA A 107 -9.44 7.96 -7.98
CA ALA A 107 -10.62 7.44 -7.32
C ALA A 107 -11.69 8.53 -7.33
N GLN A 108 -12.90 8.21 -7.79
CA GLN A 108 -14.05 9.11 -7.75
C GLN A 108 -15.02 8.62 -6.70
N PHE A 109 -15.33 9.48 -5.73
CA PHE A 109 -16.30 9.21 -4.67
C PHE A 109 -17.33 10.35 -4.67
N GLY A 110 -18.52 10.08 -5.22
CA GLY A 110 -19.51 11.13 -5.48
C GLY A 110 -18.96 12.20 -6.42
N ASP A 111 -18.98 13.45 -5.96
CA ASP A 111 -18.49 14.62 -6.70
C ASP A 111 -16.99 14.89 -6.49
N GLU A 112 -16.34 14.20 -5.54
CA GLU A 112 -14.94 14.40 -5.23
C GLU A 112 -14.04 13.39 -5.96
N LYS A 113 -12.93 13.89 -6.51
CA LYS A 113 -11.95 13.11 -7.25
C LYS A 113 -10.59 13.21 -6.57
N PHE A 114 -10.06 12.06 -6.15
CA PHE A 114 -8.74 11.94 -5.56
C PHE A 114 -7.83 11.33 -6.62
N CYS A 115 -6.79 12.04 -7.04
CA CYS A 115 -5.85 11.56 -8.04
C CYS A 115 -4.47 11.48 -7.43
N HIS A 116 -3.78 10.38 -7.71
CA HIS A 116 -2.38 10.23 -7.41
C HIS A 116 -1.64 9.86 -8.69
N THR A 117 -0.45 10.42 -8.85
CA THR A 117 0.42 10.17 -10.01
C THR A 117 1.65 9.42 -9.54
N ARG A 118 1.96 8.31 -10.21
CA ARG A 118 3.27 7.66 -10.09
C ARG A 118 3.93 7.65 -11.45
N CYS A 119 5.25 7.78 -11.49
CA CYS A 119 6.00 7.78 -12.74
C CYS A 119 7.06 6.70 -12.71
N VAL A 120 7.12 5.90 -13.78
CA VAL A 120 8.14 4.86 -13.93
C VAL A 120 8.82 4.89 -15.29
N ARG A 121 10.07 4.42 -15.38
CA ARG A 121 10.76 4.25 -16.68
C ARG A 121 10.62 2.85 -17.23
N ARG A 122 10.52 1.84 -16.35
CA ARG A 122 10.40 0.43 -16.72
C ARG A 122 8.96 0.08 -17.09
N GLU A 123 8.76 -0.54 -18.24
CA GLU A 123 7.44 -0.93 -18.75
C GLU A 123 6.73 -1.91 -17.80
N GLU A 124 7.47 -2.87 -17.26
CA GLU A 124 7.00 -3.87 -16.31
C GLU A 124 6.54 -3.28 -14.96
N LEU A 125 6.97 -2.06 -14.63
CA LEU A 125 6.57 -1.39 -13.40
C LEU A 125 5.30 -0.56 -13.58
N LYS A 126 4.83 -0.34 -14.82
CA LYS A 126 3.69 0.55 -15.10
C LYS A 126 2.42 0.10 -14.41
N VAL A 127 2.11 -1.19 -14.51
CA VAL A 127 0.95 -1.78 -13.87
C VAL A 127 1.01 -1.62 -12.35
N HIS A 128 2.18 -1.81 -11.76
CA HIS A 128 2.36 -1.71 -10.32
C HIS A 128 2.31 -0.27 -9.82
N ALA A 129 2.92 0.66 -10.54
CA ALA A 129 2.88 2.08 -10.21
C ALA A 129 1.47 2.65 -10.33
N CYS A 130 0.71 2.25 -11.36
CA CYS A 130 -0.72 2.57 -11.45
C CYS A 130 -1.50 2.00 -10.25
N LYS A 131 -1.27 0.74 -9.88
CA LYS A 131 -2.00 0.10 -8.78
C LYS A 131 -1.64 0.70 -7.42
N GLU A 132 -0.38 1.08 -7.20
CA GLU A 132 0.03 1.85 -6.02
C GLU A 132 -0.68 3.21 -5.98
N ALA A 133 -0.61 3.97 -7.07
CA ALA A 133 -1.28 5.26 -7.17
C ALA A 133 -2.78 5.15 -6.89
N CYS A 134 -3.41 4.10 -7.42
CA CYS A 134 -4.81 3.82 -7.18
C CYS A 134 -5.07 3.47 -5.72
N GLN A 135 -4.24 2.64 -5.09
CA GLN A 135 -4.36 2.33 -3.66
C GLN A 135 -4.29 3.60 -2.81
N ILE A 136 -3.38 4.53 -3.12
CA ILE A 136 -3.23 5.81 -2.41
C ILE A 136 -4.49 6.67 -2.61
N ALA A 137 -4.93 6.88 -3.85
CA ALA A 137 -6.09 7.69 -4.15
C ALA A 137 -7.37 7.21 -3.44
N PHE A 138 -7.60 5.90 -3.43
CA PHE A 138 -8.74 5.31 -2.71
C PHE A 138 -8.58 5.40 -1.19
N ALA A 139 -7.37 5.17 -0.67
CA ALA A 139 -7.12 5.31 0.76
C ALA A 139 -7.37 6.75 1.24
N GLU A 140 -6.90 7.75 0.51
CA GLU A 140 -7.14 9.17 0.82
C GLU A 140 -8.62 9.54 0.80
N ALA A 141 -9.37 9.03 -0.19
CA ALA A 141 -10.81 9.24 -0.26
C ALA A 141 -11.54 8.63 0.94
N CYS A 142 -11.19 7.39 1.31
CA CYS A 142 -11.77 6.72 2.47
C CYS A 142 -11.33 7.39 3.78
N ASP A 143 -10.09 7.88 3.88
CA ASP A 143 -9.56 8.58 5.05
C ASP A 143 -10.29 9.91 5.27
N LYS A 144 -10.65 10.61 4.19
CA LYS A 144 -11.45 11.83 4.25
C LYS A 144 -12.89 11.56 4.69
N GLN A 145 -13.50 10.51 4.16
CA GLN A 145 -14.87 10.13 4.50
C GLN A 145 -14.98 9.60 5.94
N TYR A 146 -13.95 8.90 6.42
CA TYR A 146 -13.90 8.26 7.74
C TYR A 146 -12.60 8.62 8.47
N PRO A 147 -12.54 9.82 9.06
CA PRO A 147 -11.37 10.26 9.81
C PRO A 147 -11.26 9.48 11.13
N GLY A 148 -10.22 8.65 11.24
CA GLY A 148 -9.84 7.97 12.48
C GLY A 148 -10.38 6.54 12.65
N PRO A 149 -9.94 5.84 13.70
CA PRO A 149 -10.13 4.38 13.84
C PRO A 149 -11.55 3.96 14.26
N SER A 150 -12.42 4.92 14.56
CA SER A 150 -13.74 4.68 15.18
C SER A 150 -14.73 3.98 14.24
N LYS A 151 -14.50 4.04 12.92
CA LYS A 151 -15.42 3.58 11.87
C LYS A 151 -14.77 2.54 10.96
N SER A 152 -14.14 1.52 11.57
CA SER A 152 -13.36 0.51 10.83
C SER A 152 -14.20 -0.36 9.89
N ALA A 153 -15.49 -0.58 10.19
CA ALA A 153 -16.38 -1.39 9.36
C ALA A 153 -16.81 -0.63 8.10
N GLU A 154 -17.14 0.65 8.25
CA GLU A 154 -17.46 1.53 7.13
C GLU A 154 -16.22 1.82 6.26
N TYR A 155 -15.05 1.96 6.89
CA TYR A 155 -13.78 2.07 6.18
C TYR A 155 -13.46 0.81 5.36
N GLN A 156 -13.67 -0.37 5.94
CA GLN A 156 -13.56 -1.64 5.23
C GLN A 156 -14.47 -1.68 4.00
N ASP A 157 -15.72 -1.22 4.16
CA ASP A 157 -16.69 -1.18 3.06
C ASP A 157 -16.23 -0.23 1.95
N CYS A 158 -15.71 0.94 2.33
CA CYS A 158 -15.10 1.90 1.39
C CYS A 158 -13.97 1.25 0.56
N LEU A 159 -13.10 0.46 1.21
CA LEU A 159 -12.00 -0.23 0.55
C LEU A 159 -12.41 -1.43 -0.32
N LYS A 160 -13.64 -1.96 -0.20
CA LYS A 160 -14.10 -3.07 -1.05
C LYS A 160 -14.14 -2.68 -2.51
N HIS A 161 -14.46 -1.42 -2.81
CA HIS A 161 -14.52 -0.90 -4.17
C HIS A 161 -13.14 -0.61 -4.76
N THR A 162 -12.11 -0.46 -3.93
CA THR A 162 -10.72 -0.19 -4.36
C THR A 162 -10.19 -1.29 -5.27
N LYS A 163 -10.29 -2.56 -4.86
CA LYS A 163 -9.73 -3.70 -5.61
C LYS A 163 -10.27 -3.81 -7.07
N PRO A 164 -11.60 -3.87 -7.31
CA PRO A 164 -12.12 -3.94 -8.67
C PRO A 164 -11.87 -2.67 -9.48
N SER A 165 -11.90 -1.50 -8.84
CA SER A 165 -11.66 -0.21 -9.51
C SER A 165 -10.22 -0.08 -9.97
N CYS A 166 -9.25 -0.40 -9.10
CA CYS A 166 -7.84 -0.38 -9.45
C CYS A 166 -7.49 -1.42 -10.51
N ARG A 167 -8.10 -2.61 -10.46
CA ARG A 167 -7.92 -3.62 -11.51
C ARG A 167 -8.41 -3.11 -12.86
N LYS A 168 -9.60 -2.48 -12.91
CA LYS A 168 -10.16 -1.92 -14.15
C LYS A 168 -9.33 -0.74 -14.68
N LEU A 169 -8.92 0.17 -13.79
CA LEU A 169 -8.17 1.36 -14.14
C LEU A 169 -6.75 1.04 -14.63
N CYS A 170 -6.08 0.10 -13.97
CA CYS A 170 -4.71 -0.29 -14.28
C CYS A 170 -4.58 -1.47 -15.23
N GLY A 171 -5.68 -2.14 -15.59
CA GLY A 171 -5.67 -3.25 -16.54
C GLY A 171 -5.21 -2.88 -17.96
N LYS A 172 -5.13 -1.58 -18.28
CA LYS A 172 -4.53 -1.08 -19.53
C LYS A 172 -2.99 -1.18 -19.57
N TYR A 173 -2.36 -1.50 -18.44
CA TYR A 173 -0.91 -1.64 -18.30
C TYR A 173 -0.48 -3.09 -18.00
N ASP A 174 -1.44 -4.02 -17.91
CA ASP A 174 -1.23 -5.46 -17.68
C ASP A 174 -0.91 -6.18 -19.01
#